data_AF-A0A3C7W1Q7-F1
#
_entry.id   AF-A0A3C7W1Q7-F1
#
_cell.length_a   1.000
_cell.length_b   1.000
_cell.length_c   1.000
_cell.angle_alpha   90.00
_cell.angle_beta   90.00
_cell.angle_gamma   90.00
#
_symmetry.space_group_name_H-M   'P 1'
#
loop_
_entity.id
_entity.type
_entity.pdbx_description
1 polymer ?
#
loop_
_entity_poly.entity_id
_entity_poly.type
_entity_poly.pdbx_seq_one_letter_code
_entity_poly.pdbx_strand_id
1 'polypeptide(L)' 'ELLGLGPRDSALLILFGALPPAVMNFLFAERYGQEPERVAAIVLVGNLAALLVLPVALGWVL' A
#
# COMPACT_ATOMS: atom_id res chain seq x y z
N GLU A 1 -9.07 19.24 6.68
CA GLU A 1 -10.51 18.94 6.83
C GLU A 1 -11.25 18.57 5.53
N LEU A 2 -10.56 18.23 4.42
CA LEU A 2 -11.24 17.91 3.14
C LEU A 2 -12.27 16.76 3.22
N LEU A 3 -12.08 15.82 4.14
CA LEU A 3 -12.92 14.64 4.32
C LEU A 3 -13.67 14.60 5.68
N GLY A 4 -13.47 15.59 6.54
CA GLY A 4 -14.12 15.65 7.87
C GLY A 4 -13.84 14.44 8.79
N LEU A 5 -12.72 13.75 8.62
CA LEU A 5 -12.41 12.53 9.37
C LEU A 5 -11.93 12.83 10.79
N GLY A 6 -12.35 11.99 11.75
CA GLY A 6 -11.81 12.01 13.11
C GLY A 6 -10.32 11.62 13.14
N PRO A 7 -9.61 11.86 14.26
CA PRO A 7 -8.18 11.58 14.37
C PRO A 7 -7.82 10.12 14.07
N ARG A 8 -8.61 9.18 14.60
CA ARG A 8 -8.41 7.74 14.41
C ARG A 8 -8.67 7.30 12.97
N ASP A 9 -9.69 7.84 12.32
CA ASP A 9 -10.02 7.44 10.95
C ASP A 9 -9.01 8.02 9.95
N SER A 10 -8.51 9.23 10.23
CA SER A 10 -7.40 9.83 9.49
C SER A 10 -6.12 9.01 9.62
N ALA A 11 -5.82 8.56 10.83
CA ALA A 11 -4.71 7.65 11.13
C ALA A 11 -4.81 6.34 10.33
N LEU A 12 -5.99 5.71 10.32
CA LEU A 12 -6.24 4.50 9.55
C LEU A 12 -6.12 4.74 8.05
N LEU A 13 -6.63 5.86 7.52
CA LEU A 13 -6.51 6.20 6.12
C LEU A 13 -5.05 6.30 5.68
N ILE A 14 -4.21 6.95 6.49
CA ILE A 14 -2.77 7.04 6.22
C ILE A 14 -2.12 5.65 6.26
N LEU A 15 -2.40 4.85 7.29
CA LEU A 15 -1.81 3.52 7.45
C LEU A 15 -2.21 2.57 6.32
N PHE A 16 -3.49 2.49 5.97
CA PHE A 16 -3.96 1.64 4.88
C PHE A 16 -3.47 2.13 3.52
N GLY A 17 -3.34 3.44 3.32
CA GLY A 17 -2.76 4.01 2.09
C GLY A 17 -1.26 3.75 1.96
N ALA A 18 -0.54 3.58 3.08
CA ALA A 18 0.88 3.26 3.11
C ALA A 18 1.19 1.76 2.92
N LEU A 19 0.17 0.89 2.91
CA LEU A 19 0.38 -0.54 2.72
C LEU A 19 0.88 -0.85 1.30
N PRO A 20 1.79 -1.81 1.15
CA PRO A 20 2.30 -2.20 -0.16
C PRO A 20 1.23 -2.90 -1.01
N PRO A 21 1.41 -2.96 -2.33
CA PRO A 21 0.53 -3.71 -3.23
C PRO A 21 0.51 -5.20 -2.88
N ALA A 22 -0.68 -5.79 -2.86
CA ALA A 22 -0.84 -7.21 -2.49
C ALA A 22 -0.43 -8.15 -3.63
N VAL A 23 0.06 -9.34 -3.28
CA VAL A 23 0.36 -10.44 -4.24
C VAL A 23 -0.89 -10.84 -5.05
N MET A 24 -2.09 -10.64 -4.50
CA MET A 24 -3.34 -10.85 -5.23
C MET A 24 -3.45 -10.00 -6.50
N ASN A 25 -2.87 -8.79 -6.52
CA ASN A 25 -2.87 -7.95 -7.72
C ASN A 25 -2.09 -8.62 -8.87
N PHE A 26 -0.98 -9.29 -8.55
CA PHE A 26 -0.24 -10.10 -9.51
C PHE A 26 -1.06 -11.30 -9.99
N LEU A 27 -1.72 -12.02 -9.09
CA LEU A 27 -2.52 -13.19 -9.47
C LEU A 27 -3.70 -12.82 -10.38
N PHE A 28 -4.31 -11.65 -10.16
CA PHE A 28 -5.31 -11.12 -11.06
C PHE A 28 -4.70 -10.69 -12.39
N ALA A 29 -3.57 -10.00 -12.37
CA ALA A 29 -2.84 -9.61 -13.57
C ALA A 29 -2.50 -10.83 -14.46
N GLU A 30 -2.03 -11.92 -13.86
CA GLU A 30 -1.77 -13.19 -14.53
C GLU A 30 -3.06 -13.80 -15.10
N ARG A 31 -4.13 -13.87 -14.30
CA ARG A 31 -5.44 -14.40 -14.72
C ARG A 31 -6.06 -13.63 -15.89
N TYR A 32 -5.88 -12.31 -15.93
CA TYR A 32 -6.48 -11.42 -16.94
C TYR A 32 -5.53 -11.00 -18.06
N GLY A 33 -4.31 -11.58 -18.11
CA GLY A 33 -3.32 -11.27 -19.15
C GLY A 33 -2.81 -9.82 -19.12
N GLN A 34 -2.80 -9.19 -17.94
CA GLN A 34 -2.39 -7.80 -17.74
C GLN A 34 -0.97 -7.71 -17.20
N GLU A 35 0.03 -7.75 -18.09
CA GLU A 35 1.45 -7.47 -17.75
C GLU A 35 1.92 -7.97 -16.36
N PRO A 36 1.75 -9.27 -16.05
CA PRO A 36 1.97 -9.82 -14.72
C PRO A 36 3.39 -9.59 -14.21
N GLU A 37 4.40 -9.59 -15.09
CA GLU A 37 5.79 -9.32 -14.74
C GLU A 37 5.98 -7.90 -14.20
N ARG A 38 5.29 -6.90 -14.78
CA ARG A 38 5.34 -5.52 -14.29
C ARG A 38 4.68 -5.40 -12.92
N VAL A 39 3.53 -6.07 -12.73
CA VAL A 39 2.81 -6.06 -11.46
C VAL A 39 3.63 -6.75 -10.36
N ALA A 40 4.29 -7.88 -10.66
CA ALA A 40 5.20 -8.55 -9.74
C ALA A 40 6.36 -7.63 -9.31
N ALA A 41 6.95 -6.88 -10.25
CA ALA A 41 8.01 -5.92 -9.93
C ALA A 41 7.49 -4.79 -9.00
N ILE A 42 6.29 -4.29 -9.24
CA ILE A 42 5.64 -3.28 -8.37
C ILE A 42 5.42 -3.84 -6.95
N VAL A 43 4.93 -5.08 -6.82
CA VAL A 43 4.73 -5.74 -5.52
C VAL A 43 6.06 -5.92 -4.79
N LEU A 44 7.11 -6.34 -5.50
CA LEU A 44 8.45 -6.52 -4.91
C LEU A 44 9.01 -5.20 -4.40
N VAL A 45 9.01 -4.16 -5.23
CA VAL A 45 9.50 -2.82 -4.86
C VAL A 45 8.67 -2.24 -3.72
N GLY A 46 7.34 -2.40 -3.75
CA GLY A 46 6.45 -1.94 -2.68
C GLY A 46 6.74 -2.62 -1.34
N ASN A 47 6.97 -3.93 -1.33
CA ASN A 47 7.33 -4.65 -0.10
C ASN A 47 8.70 -4.22 0.45
N LEU A 48 9.69 -3.97 -0.41
CA LEU A 48 10.98 -3.44 0.02
C LEU A 48 10.84 -2.02 0.60
N ALA A 49 10.08 -1.16 -0.08
CA ALA A 49 9.81 0.20 0.37
C ALA A 49 9.05 0.22 1.71
N ALA A 50 8.18 -0.77 1.97
CA ALA A 50 7.41 -0.88 3.20
C ALA A 50 8.29 -0.94 4.46
N LEU A 51 9.52 -1.45 4.37
CA LEU A 51 10.49 -1.45 5.48
C LEU A 51 10.82 -0.05 5.99
N LEU A 52 10.72 0.97 5.14
CA LEU A 52 10.95 2.37 5.50
C LEU A 52 9.64 3.14 5.63
N VAL A 53 8.71 2.92 4.70
CA VAL A 53 7.46 3.68 4.64
C VAL A 53 6.53 3.36 5.80
N LEU A 54 6.40 2.09 6.22
CA LEU A 54 5.50 1.74 7.32
C LEU A 54 5.96 2.28 8.68
N PRO A 55 7.24 2.18 9.08
CA PRO A 55 7.71 2.84 10.30
C PRO A 55 7.55 4.35 10.27
N VAL A 56 7.79 5.00 9.13
CA VAL A 56 7.59 6.45 8.98
C VAL A 56 6.12 6.82 9.11
N ALA A 57 5.22 6.07 8.46
CA ALA A 57 3.78 6.29 8.56
C ALA A 57 3.27 6.08 9.99
N LEU A 58 3.73 5.00 10.66
CA LEU A 58 3.40 4.76 12.06
C LEU A 58 3.91 5.86 12.98
N GLY A 59 5.16 6.30 12.80
CA GLY A 59 5.74 7.40 13.60
C GLY A 59 5.13 8.77 13.32
N TRP A 60 4.45 8.97 12.18
CA TRP A 60 3.69 10.18 11.88
C TRP A 60 2.31 10.17 12.55
N VAL A 61 1.73 8.97 12.74
CA VAL A 61 0.33 8.77 13.11
C VAL A 61 0.16 8.44 14.60
N LEU A 62 1.12 7.78 15.23
CA LEU A 62 1.20 7.60 16.70
C LEU A 62 1.78 8.84 17.38
#